data_AF-T0ZKH2-F1
#
_entry.id   AF-T0ZKH2-F1
#
_cell.length_a   1.000
_cell.length_b   1.000
_cell.length_c   1.000
_cell.angle_alpha   90.00
_cell.angle_beta   90.00
_cell.angle_gamma   90.00
#
_symmetry.space_group_name_H-M   'P 1'
#
loop_
_entity.id
_entity.type
_entity.pdbx_description
1 polymer ?
#
loop_
_entity_poly.entity_id
_entity_poly.type
_entity_poly.pdbx_seq_one_letter_code
_entity_poly.pdbx_strand_id
1 'polypeptide(L)'
;WMTCALRSRIPSLRTFVGTLKTHFDNILAFVEHDLTNAVAEGLNRIIKIVKNRASGYRNLDAFTDMIYLVVGDFDIPAHVPSNLRTL
;
A
#
# COMPACT_ATOMS: atom_id res chain seq x y z
N TRP A 1 -27.23 12.62 -14.11
CA TRP A 1 -27.35 12.22 -12.70
C TRP A 1 -26.41 13.00 -11.77
N MET A 2 -25.09 13.06 -11.99
CA MET A 2 -24.14 13.79 -11.11
C MET A 2 -24.55 15.25 -10.81
N THR A 3 -25.02 15.99 -11.82
CA THR A 3 -25.52 17.37 -11.63
C THR A 3 -26.74 17.42 -10.71
N CYS A 4 -27.67 16.46 -10.82
CA CYS A 4 -28.82 16.35 -9.92
C CYS A 4 -28.37 15.99 -8.50
N ALA A 5 -27.40 15.08 -8.35
CA ALA A 5 -26.82 14.71 -7.06
C ALA A 5 -26.09 15.89 -6.38
N LEU A 6 -25.35 16.70 -7.14
CA LEU A 6 -24.71 17.92 -6.62
C LEU A 6 -25.74 18.98 -6.20
N ARG A 7 -26.85 19.09 -6.93
CA ARG A 7 -27.95 20.01 -6.61
C ARG A 7 -28.83 19.50 -5.48
N SER A 8 -28.81 18.20 -5.20
CA SER A 8 -29.42 17.64 -4.01
C SER A 8 -28.76 18.28 -2.77
N ARG A 9 -29.56 18.70 -1.80
CA ARG A 9 -29.06 19.25 -0.52
C ARG A 9 -28.58 18.12 0.41
N ILE A 10 -28.08 17.02 -0.16
CA ILE A 10 -27.62 15.84 0.56
C ILE A 10 -26.08 15.88 0.56
N PRO A 11 -25.44 16.20 1.70
CA PRO A 11 -23.99 16.37 1.75
C PRO A 11 -23.20 15.12 1.31
N SER A 12 -23.66 13.93 1.69
CA SER A 12 -23.00 12.67 1.34
C SER A 12 -22.93 12.43 -0.17
N LEU A 13 -23.99 12.78 -0.92
CA LEU A 13 -23.99 12.69 -2.38
C LEU A 13 -23.03 13.69 -3.03
N ARG A 14 -22.89 14.89 -2.46
CA ARG A 14 -21.92 15.88 -2.94
C ARG A 14 -20.49 15.38 -2.73
N THR A 15 -20.20 14.83 -1.55
CA THR A 15 -18.90 14.22 -1.26
C THR A 15 -18.61 13.08 -2.23
N PHE A 16 -19.59 12.18 -2.43
CA PHE A 16 -19.44 11.05 -3.36
C PHE A 16 -19.13 11.49 -4.79
N VAL A 17 -19.88 12.47 -5.32
CA VAL A 17 -19.60 13.01 -6.66
C VAL A 17 -18.23 13.70 -6.72
N GLY A 18 -17.82 14.37 -5.64
CA GLY A 18 -16.47 14.93 -5.51
C GLY A 18 -15.40 13.84 -5.64
N THR A 19 -15.52 12.76 -4.86
CA THR A 19 -14.61 11.62 -4.90
C THR A 19 -14.57 10.97 -6.28
N LEU A 20 -15.72 10.75 -6.92
CA LEU A 20 -15.80 10.20 -8.28
C LEU A 20 -15.05 11.07 -9.29
N LYS A 21 -15.21 12.40 -9.21
CA LYS A 21 -14.50 13.33 -10.10
C LYS A 21 -12.99 13.30 -9.87
N THR A 22 -12.54 13.28 -8.61
CA THR A 22 -11.12 13.24 -8.25
C THR A 22 -10.43 11.97 -8.77
N HIS A 23 -11.14 10.84 -8.82
CA HIS A 23 -10.58 9.55 -9.21
C HIS A 23 -11.07 9.04 -10.57
N PHE A 24 -11.67 9.90 -11.39
CA PHE A 24 -12.34 9.50 -12.63
C PHE A 24 -11.37 8.79 -13.60
N ASP A 25 -10.16 9.31 -13.75
CA ASP A 25 -9.14 8.74 -14.64
C ASP A 25 -8.73 7.32 -14.20
N ASN A 26 -8.58 7.08 -12.90
CA ASN A 26 -8.26 5.75 -12.37
C ASN A 26 -9.42 4.76 -12.52
N ILE A 27 -10.66 5.24 -12.39
CA ILE A 27 -11.85 4.42 -12.63
C ILE A 27 -11.90 4.00 -14.10
N LEU A 28 -11.59 4.91 -15.02
CA LEU A 28 -11.55 4.61 -16.44
C LEU A 28 -10.43 3.63 -16.78
N ALA A 29 -9.21 3.84 -16.25
CA ALA A 29 -8.09 2.93 -16.44
C ALA A 29 -8.38 1.50 -15.94
N PHE A 30 -9.13 1.36 -14.85
CA PHE A 30 -9.60 0.06 -14.38
C PHE A 30 -10.56 -0.60 -15.38
N VAL A 31 -11.53 0.15 -15.91
CA VAL A 31 -12.52 -0.38 -16.87
C VAL A 31 -11.88 -0.75 -18.22
N GLU A 32 -10.87 0.00 -18.65
CA GLU A 32 -10.23 -0.20 -19.97
C GLU A 32 -9.10 -1.23 -19.96
N HIS A 33 -8.38 -1.37 -18.84
CA HIS A 33 -7.11 -2.10 -18.79
C HIS A 33 -7.01 -3.09 -17.62
N ASP A 34 -8.07 -3.27 -16.82
CA ASP A 34 -8.06 -4.05 -15.57
C ASP A 34 -6.92 -3.61 -14.60
N LEU A 35 -6.44 -2.36 -14.74
CA LEU A 35 -5.39 -1.81 -13.91
C LEU A 35 -5.95 -1.53 -12.51
N THR A 36 -5.51 -2.33 -11.53
CA THR A 36 -5.95 -2.23 -10.14
C THR A 36 -4.83 -1.76 -9.23
N ASN A 37 -5.17 -1.04 -8.16
CA ASN A 37 -4.24 -0.67 -7.10
C ASN A 37 -3.93 -1.86 -6.15
N ALA A 38 -4.47 -3.05 -6.41
CA ALA A 38 -4.42 -4.17 -5.46
C ALA A 38 -2.99 -4.62 -5.15
N VAL A 39 -2.09 -4.63 -6.14
CA VAL A 39 -0.68 -4.98 -5.95
C VAL A 39 0.01 -3.96 -5.02
N ALA A 40 -0.21 -2.67 -5.27
CA ALA A 40 0.36 -1.61 -4.45
C ALA A 40 -0.21 -1.61 -3.03
N GLU A 41 -1.50 -1.93 -2.85
CA GLU A 41 -2.11 -2.11 -1.53
C GLU A 41 -1.54 -3.33 -0.79
N GLY A 42 -1.32 -4.44 -1.50
CA GLY A 42 -0.64 -5.61 -0.98
C GLY A 42 0.77 -5.29 -0.48
N LEU A 43 1.55 -4.58 -1.29
CA LEU A 43 2.89 -4.09 -0.91
C LEU A 43 2.82 -3.16 0.31
N ASN A 44 1.90 -2.20 0.33
CA ASN A 44 1.70 -1.30 1.46
C ASN A 44 1.35 -2.05 2.75
N ARG A 45 0.56 -3.13 2.66
CA ARG A 45 0.26 -4.01 3.81
C ARG A 45 1.52 -4.72 4.31
N ILE A 46 2.34 -5.27 3.43
CA ILE A 46 3.60 -5.92 3.79
C ILE A 46 4.54 -4.92 4.47
N ILE A 47 4.72 -3.73 3.89
CA ILE A 47 5.58 -2.67 4.46
C ILE A 47 5.09 -2.27 5.86
N LYS A 48 3.78 -2.16 6.11
CA LYS A 48 3.24 -1.89 7.45
C LYS A 48 3.58 -2.99 8.45
N ILE A 49 3.52 -4.26 8.05
CA ILE A 49 3.90 -5.40 8.90
C ILE A 49 5.40 -5.33 9.23
N VAL A 50 6.25 -5.10 8.22
CA VAL A 50 7.70 -4.94 8.40
C VAL A 50 8.00 -3.78 9.34
N LYS A 51 7.34 -2.63 9.15
CA LYS A 51 7.51 -1.45 10.01
C LYS A 51 7.20 -1.77 11.47
N ASN A 52 6.10 -2.48 11.72
CA ASN A 52 5.74 -2.87 13.08
C ASN A 52 6.79 -3.80 13.70
N ARG A 53 7.32 -4.77 12.93
CA ARG A 53 8.40 -5.68 13.37
C ARG A 53 9.75 -4.97 13.57
N ALA A 54 10.02 -3.93 12.78
CA ALA A 54 11.22 -3.11 12.86
C ALA A 54 11.14 -2.03 13.96
N SER A 55 10.06 -1.98 14.75
CA SER A 55 9.95 -1.07 15.88
C SER A 55 11.09 -1.33 16.86
N GLY A 56 12.04 -0.39 16.96
CA GLY A 56 13.28 -0.54 17.72
C GLY A 56 14.56 -0.44 16.88
N TYR A 57 14.43 -0.41 15.55
CA TYR A 57 15.57 -0.12 14.67
C TYR A 57 16.05 1.31 14.89
N ARG A 58 17.38 1.46 14.97
CA ARG A 58 18.03 2.76 15.21
C ARG A 58 18.38 3.49 13.91
N ASN A 59 18.30 2.80 12.77
CA ASN A 59 18.60 3.33 11.44
C ASN A 59 17.46 3.02 10.46
N LEU A 60 17.34 3.84 9.41
CA LEU A 60 16.35 3.63 8.36
C LEU A 60 16.83 2.58 7.34
N ASP A 61 18.14 2.44 7.17
CA ASP A 61 18.73 1.49 6.22
C ASP A 61 18.34 0.05 6.54
N ALA A 62 18.39 -0.38 7.81
CA ALA A 62 17.94 -1.72 8.18
C ALA A 62 16.43 -1.92 7.96
N PHE A 63 15.63 -0.86 8.05
CA PHE A 63 14.20 -0.95 7.72
C PHE A 63 14.01 -1.16 6.22
N THR A 64 14.75 -0.42 5.39
CA THR A 64 14.77 -0.57 3.93
C THR A 64 15.25 -1.97 3.52
N ASP A 65 16.33 -2.47 4.12
CA ASP A 65 16.85 -3.82 3.87
C ASP A 65 15.81 -4.89 4.19
N MET A 66 15.08 -4.74 5.30
CA MET A 66 13.99 -5.66 5.65
C MET A 66 12.83 -5.62 4.65
N ILE A 67 12.53 -4.47 4.03
CA ILE A 67 11.52 -4.41 2.95
C ILE A 67 12.02 -5.20 1.74
N TYR A 68 13.26 -4.97 1.31
CA TYR A 68 13.84 -5.72 0.18
C TYR A 68 13.93 -7.21 0.47
N LEU A 69 14.27 -7.61 1.69
CA LEU A 69 14.34 -9.01 2.09
C LEU A 69 12.99 -9.72 2.03
N VAL A 70 11.93 -9.04 2.47
CA VAL A 70 10.58 -9.63 2.57
C VAL A 70 9.83 -9.61 1.22
N VAL A 71 10.07 -8.59 0.39
CA VAL A 71 9.39 -8.42 -0.89
C VAL A 71 10.19 -8.99 -2.06
N GLY A 72 11.52 -8.93 -2.00
CA GLY A 72 12.42 -9.16 -3.13
C GLY A 72 12.66 -10.61 -3.53
N ASP A 73 11.91 -11.57 -2.96
CA ASP A 73 11.99 -13.01 -3.28
C ASP A 73 13.44 -13.55 -3.34
N PHE A 74 14.26 -13.16 -2.37
CA PHE A 74 15.65 -13.57 -2.29
C PHE A 74 15.77 -15.02 -1.82
N ASP A 75 16.52 -15.84 -2.55
CA ASP A 75 16.91 -17.19 -2.10
C ASP A 75 18.02 -17.08 -1.05
N ILE A 76 17.63 -17.03 0.22
CA ILE A 76 18.57 -16.95 1.34
C ILE A 76 18.91 -18.39 1.76
N PRO A 77 20.18 -18.83 1.67
CA PRO A 77 20.57 -20.12 2.21
C PRO A 77 20.24 -20.17 3.70
N ALA A 78 19.47 -21.17 4.11
CA ALA A 78 18.86 -21.31 5.44
C ALA A 78 19.85 -21.35 6.63
N HIS A 79 21.16 -21.25 6.38
CA HIS A 79 22.18 -21.29 7.40
C HIS A 79 22.71 -19.90 7.75
N VAL A 80 22.00 -19.23 8.65
CA VAL A 80 22.59 -18.13 9.42
C VAL A 80 23.47 -18.77 10.51
N PRO A 81 24.79 -18.51 10.54
CA PRO A 81 25.65 -19.09 11.56
C PRO A 81 25.18 -18.67 12.95
N SER A 82 25.12 -19.64 13.87
CA SER A 82 24.60 -19.52 15.23
C SER A 82 25.43 -18.62 16.17
N ASN A 83 26.48 -17.99 15.65
CA ASN A 83 27.33 -17.07 16.40
C ASN A 83 26.74 -15.66 16.52
N LEU A 84 25.62 -15.36 15.85
CA LEU A 84 24.86 -14.14 16.06
C LEU A 84 24.10 -14.24 17.39
N ARG A 85 24.68 -13.68 18.45
CA ARG A 85 24.00 -13.54 19.75
C ARG A 85 22.82 -12.58 19.59
N THR A 86 21.61 -13.09 19.75
CA THR A 86 20.46 -12.26 20.13
C THR A 86 20.69 -11.77 21.56
N LEU A 87 20.73 -10.45 21.74
CA LEU A 87 20.81 -9.77 23.03
C LEU A 87 19.58 -10.08 23.90
#